data_AF-A0A7C1M428-F1
#
_entry.id   AF-A0A7C1M428-F1
#
_cell.length_a   1.000
_cell.length_b   1.000
_cell.length_c   1.000
_cell.angle_alpha   90.00
_cell.angle_beta   90.00
_cell.angle_gamma   90.00
#
_symmetry.space_group_name_H-M   'P 1'
#
loop_
_entity.id
_entity.type
_entity.pdbx_description
1 polymer ?
#
loop_
_entity_poly.entity_id
_entity_poly.type
_entity_poly.pdbx_seq_one_letter_code
_entity_poly.pdbx_strand_id
1 'polypeptide(L)'
;MEKVFHFRNISISPEETNKRWKFLYENGETGFSAAVDALTFNGIDPTNPDAAPEVGTSGVPLYCIDSLFALTEDIPIDKISVALVVEPFTSAPVCAMYFNMAKMRGYDISQLSGTTQNDILTMTVGYIPYKNCPPNHILRLACDFIEWTVPMKNVPKWHPI
;
A
#
# COMPACT_ATOMS: atom_id res chain seq x y z
N MET A 1 0.66 -21.21 19.51
CA MET A 1 1.39 -20.65 18.36
C MET A 1 1.68 -19.20 18.69
N GLU A 2 2.92 -18.92 19.08
CA GLU A 2 3.36 -17.55 19.38
C GLU A 2 3.29 -16.71 18.11
N LYS A 3 2.64 -15.55 18.20
CA LYS A 3 2.67 -14.56 17.12
C LYS A 3 4.08 -13.97 17.08
N VAL A 4 4.88 -14.42 16.12
CA VAL A 4 6.17 -13.82 15.80
C VAL A 4 5.92 -12.36 15.38
N PHE A 5 6.68 -11.42 15.93
CA PHE A 5 6.62 -10.01 15.58
C PHE A 5 6.95 -9.83 14.09
N HIS A 6 6.07 -9.16 13.33
CA HIS A 6 6.29 -8.84 11.91
C HIS A 6 7.40 -7.79 11.77
N PHE A 7 8.55 -8.19 11.23
CA PHE A 7 9.66 -7.27 10.94
C PHE A 7 9.37 -6.47 9.66
N ARG A 8 9.12 -5.17 9.81
CA ARG A 8 8.86 -4.23 8.70
C ARG A 8 10.11 -3.39 8.46
N ASN A 9 11.02 -3.86 7.60
CA ASN A 9 12.22 -3.13 7.19
C ASN A 9 12.05 -2.55 5.77
N ILE A 10 12.63 -1.37 5.55
CA ILE A 10 12.47 -0.54 4.35
C ILE A 10 13.52 -0.94 3.29
N SER A 11 13.08 -1.14 2.04
CA SER A 11 13.89 -1.51 0.87
C SER A 11 13.66 -0.51 -0.27
N ILE A 12 14.65 -0.38 -1.16
CA ILE A 12 14.84 0.77 -2.07
C ILE A 12 14.07 0.61 -3.40
N SER A 13 13.75 -0.64 -3.80
CA SER A 13 12.97 -0.96 -5.01
C SER A 13 11.88 -2.01 -4.73
N PRO A 14 10.83 -2.11 -5.58
CA PRO A 14 9.83 -3.16 -5.48
C PRO A 14 10.44 -4.58 -5.55
N GLU A 15 11.44 -4.79 -6.39
CA GLU A 15 12.13 -6.07 -6.59
C GLU A 15 12.97 -6.47 -5.38
N GLU A 16 13.69 -5.52 -4.77
CA GLU A 16 14.44 -5.79 -3.53
C GLU A 16 13.49 -6.06 -2.36
N THR A 17 12.37 -5.34 -2.31
CA THR A 17 11.30 -5.59 -1.34
C THR A 17 10.71 -6.98 -1.53
N ASN A 18 10.42 -7.38 -2.76
CA ASN A 18 9.95 -8.71 -3.11
C ASN A 18 10.94 -9.79 -2.70
N LYS A 19 12.22 -9.62 -3.02
CA LYS A 19 13.29 -10.55 -2.62
C LYS A 19 13.32 -10.73 -1.11
N ARG A 20 13.13 -9.66 -0.35
CA ARG A 20 13.04 -9.71 1.11
C ARG A 20 11.77 -10.42 1.59
N TRP A 21 10.62 -10.13 0.99
CA TRP A 21 9.36 -10.80 1.33
C TRP A 21 9.43 -12.30 1.03
N LYS A 22 9.99 -12.71 -0.11
CA LYS A 22 10.25 -14.13 -0.45
C LYS A 22 11.12 -14.80 0.62
N PHE A 23 12.24 -14.19 0.99
CA PHE A 23 13.12 -14.71 2.05
C PHE A 23 12.36 -14.87 3.38
N LEU A 24 11.58 -13.88 3.79
CA LEU A 24 10.82 -13.94 5.04
C LEU A 24 9.69 -14.98 4.99
N TYR A 25 9.02 -15.10 3.84
CA TYR A 25 7.98 -16.10 3.60
C TYR A 25 8.52 -17.53 3.69
N GLU A 26 9.69 -17.79 3.09
CA GLU A 26 10.40 -19.06 3.22
C GLU A 26 10.76 -19.41 4.67
N ASN A 27 10.91 -18.39 5.53
CA ASN A 27 11.16 -18.52 6.96
C ASN A 27 9.88 -18.48 7.83
N GLY A 28 8.70 -18.57 7.21
CA GLY A 28 7.41 -18.73 7.90
C GLY A 28 6.66 -17.43 8.22
N GLU A 29 7.17 -16.27 7.80
CA GLU A 29 6.45 -15.01 7.94
C GLU A 29 5.29 -14.93 6.94
N THR A 30 4.16 -14.38 7.37
CA THR A 30 2.95 -14.23 6.53
C THR A 30 2.37 -12.84 6.56
N GLY A 31 2.93 -11.93 7.37
CA GLY A 31 2.58 -10.51 7.39
C GLY A 31 3.69 -9.65 6.81
N PHE A 32 3.37 -8.91 5.75
CA PHE A 32 4.30 -8.00 5.09
C PHE A 32 3.81 -6.56 5.09
N SER A 33 4.74 -5.62 5.00
CA SER A 33 4.44 -4.19 4.95
C SER A 33 5.26 -3.55 3.85
N ALA A 34 4.60 -2.73 3.03
CA ALA A 34 5.23 -1.83 2.10
C ALA A 34 5.07 -0.40 2.64
N ALA A 35 6.15 0.14 3.20
CA ALA A 35 6.26 1.58 3.46
C ALA A 35 6.67 2.26 2.17
N VAL A 36 5.84 3.16 1.65
CA VAL A 36 6.08 3.76 0.35
C VAL A 36 7.07 4.93 0.42
N ASP A 37 7.73 5.21 -0.69
CA ASP A 37 8.65 6.35 -0.79
C ASP A 37 7.92 7.70 -0.71
N ALA A 38 8.69 8.78 -0.53
CA ALA A 38 8.14 10.13 -0.37
C ALA A 38 7.29 10.57 -1.57
N LEU A 39 7.64 10.15 -2.79
CA LEU A 39 6.89 10.51 -3.99
C LEU A 39 5.53 9.82 -4.04
N THR A 40 5.48 8.49 -3.84
CA THR A 40 4.23 7.73 -3.75
C THR A 40 3.39 8.24 -2.58
N PHE A 41 4.02 8.51 -1.44
CA PHE A 41 3.37 9.03 -0.24
C PHE A 41 2.66 10.36 -0.53
N ASN A 42 3.33 11.26 -1.27
CA ASN A 42 2.81 12.58 -1.63
C ASN A 42 2.02 12.63 -2.96
N GLY A 43 1.84 11.49 -3.64
CA GLY A 43 1.15 11.42 -4.93
C GLY A 43 1.86 12.19 -6.05
N ILE A 44 3.19 12.25 -6.01
CA ILE A 44 4.04 12.96 -6.97
C ILE A 44 4.54 11.96 -8.02
N ASP A 45 4.38 12.30 -9.29
CA ASP A 45 4.90 11.51 -10.41
C ASP A 45 6.44 11.60 -10.46
N PRO A 46 7.17 10.47 -10.60
CA PRO A 46 8.63 10.47 -10.68
C PRO A 46 9.19 11.22 -11.89
N THR A 47 8.38 11.51 -12.92
CA THR A 47 8.77 12.32 -14.08
C THR A 47 8.83 13.83 -13.78
N ASN A 48 8.39 14.25 -12.59
CA ASN A 48 8.58 15.62 -12.13
C ASN A 48 10.09 15.96 -12.09
N PRO A 49 10.54 17.07 -12.72
CA PRO A 49 11.95 17.45 -12.76
C PRO A 49 12.65 17.49 -11.39
N ASP A 50 11.91 17.82 -10.33
CA ASP A 50 12.44 17.95 -8.96
C ASP A 50 12.35 16.64 -8.16
N ALA A 51 11.74 15.58 -8.71
CA ALA A 51 11.46 14.34 -7.98
C ALA A 51 12.60 13.31 -8.00
N ALA A 52 13.51 13.38 -9.00
CA ALA A 52 14.57 12.39 -9.18
C ALA A 52 15.40 12.07 -7.91
N PRO A 53 15.73 13.03 -7.03
CA PRO A 53 16.49 12.75 -5.81
C PRO A 53 15.71 11.97 -4.74
N GLU A 54 14.38 11.91 -4.80
CA GLU A 54 13.50 11.34 -3.76
C GLU A 54 13.01 9.91 -4.11
N VAL A 55 13.27 9.44 -5.33
CA VAL A 55 12.83 8.12 -5.80
C VAL A 55 13.46 7.02 -4.93
N GLY A 56 12.61 6.28 -4.21
CA GLY A 56 13.01 5.09 -3.44
C GLY A 56 13.91 5.36 -2.22
N THR A 57 14.11 6.62 -1.82
CA THR A 57 15.03 6.98 -0.72
C THR A 57 14.47 6.64 0.66
N SER A 58 13.15 6.74 0.83
CA SER A 58 12.47 6.56 2.12
C SER A 58 11.52 5.36 2.17
N GLY A 59 11.37 4.64 1.06
CA GLY A 59 10.39 3.58 0.94
C GLY A 59 10.34 2.95 -0.45
N VAL A 60 9.35 2.08 -0.62
CA VAL A 60 9.11 1.36 -1.88
C VAL A 60 8.35 2.27 -2.85
N PRO A 61 8.87 2.53 -4.05
CA PRO A 61 8.16 3.32 -5.04
C PRO A 61 7.03 2.51 -5.68
N LEU A 62 5.78 2.96 -5.55
CA LEU A 62 4.58 2.29 -6.08
C LEU A 62 3.80 3.22 -7.02
N TYR A 63 4.48 3.76 -8.03
CA TYR A 63 3.93 4.78 -8.94
C TYR A 63 2.92 4.23 -9.94
N CYS A 64 3.05 2.96 -10.30
CA CYS A 64 2.20 2.30 -11.28
C CYS A 64 1.88 0.86 -10.88
N ILE A 65 0.97 0.24 -11.64
CA ILE A 65 0.58 -1.15 -11.40
C ILE A 65 1.75 -2.13 -11.57
N ASP A 66 2.71 -1.84 -12.46
CA ASP A 66 3.89 -2.68 -12.71
C ASP A 66 4.78 -2.77 -11.47
N SER A 67 4.88 -1.69 -10.67
CA SER A 67 5.56 -1.72 -9.37
C SER A 67 4.94 -2.73 -8.42
N LEU A 68 3.62 -2.94 -8.48
CA LEU A 68 2.94 -3.95 -7.65
C LEU A 68 3.10 -5.37 -8.19
N PHE A 69 3.23 -5.53 -9.51
CA PHE A 69 3.66 -6.80 -10.08
C PHE A 69 5.05 -7.17 -9.57
N ALA A 70 6.03 -6.26 -9.69
CA ALA A 70 7.39 -6.49 -9.21
C ALA A 70 7.44 -6.75 -7.69
N LEU A 71 6.68 -5.98 -6.89
CA LEU A 71 6.60 -6.16 -5.43
C LEU A 71 6.11 -7.55 -5.03
N THR A 72 5.21 -8.15 -5.82
CA THR A 72 4.46 -9.36 -5.42
C THR A 72 4.76 -10.58 -6.30
N GLU A 73 5.72 -10.49 -7.22
CA GLU A 73 6.13 -11.58 -8.10
C GLU A 73 6.42 -12.86 -7.30
N ASP A 74 5.89 -13.99 -7.76
CA ASP A 74 5.93 -15.33 -7.12
C ASP A 74 5.56 -15.40 -5.62
N ILE A 75 4.94 -14.36 -5.06
CA ILE A 75 4.39 -14.41 -3.71
C ILE A 75 2.90 -14.79 -3.81
N PRO A 76 2.43 -15.80 -3.03
CA PRO A 76 1.02 -16.16 -2.99
C PRO A 76 0.24 -15.16 -2.13
N ILE A 77 -0.18 -14.05 -2.74
CA ILE A 77 -0.82 -12.91 -2.07
C ILE A 77 -2.16 -13.26 -1.37
N ASP A 78 -2.77 -14.39 -1.73
CA ASP A 78 -3.96 -14.97 -1.10
C ASP A 78 -3.67 -15.69 0.22
N LYS A 79 -2.39 -15.94 0.54
CA LYS A 79 -1.94 -16.67 1.75
C LYS A 79 -1.19 -15.78 2.74
N ILE A 80 -1.08 -14.49 2.46
CA ILE A 80 -0.35 -13.52 3.27
C ILE A 80 -1.26 -12.32 3.59
N SER A 81 -0.82 -11.48 4.51
CA SER A 81 -1.42 -10.18 4.78
C SER A 81 -0.46 -9.08 4.34
N VAL A 82 -0.95 -8.09 3.60
CA VAL A 82 -0.15 -6.95 3.13
C VAL A 82 -0.64 -5.65 3.76
N ALA A 83 0.25 -4.95 4.46
CA ALA A 83 0.04 -3.59 4.91
C ALA A 83 0.62 -2.60 3.89
N LEU A 84 -0.24 -1.77 3.29
CA LEU A 84 0.15 -0.65 2.45
C LEU A 84 0.17 0.61 3.32
N VAL A 85 1.38 1.09 3.64
CA VAL A 85 1.58 2.27 4.49
C VAL A 85 1.72 3.48 3.58
N VAL A 86 0.59 4.17 3.40
CA VAL A 86 0.36 5.26 2.44
C VAL A 86 -0.49 6.33 3.12
N GLU A 87 -0.49 7.53 2.58
CA GLU A 87 -1.36 8.60 3.10
C GLU A 87 -2.81 8.41 2.68
N PRO A 88 -3.78 8.99 3.41
CA PRO A 88 -5.20 8.95 3.06
C PRO A 88 -5.54 9.32 1.61
N PHE A 89 -4.90 10.34 1.04
CA PHE A 89 -5.17 10.74 -0.34
C PHE A 89 -4.55 9.82 -1.40
N THR A 90 -3.55 8.99 -1.04
CA THR A 90 -2.94 7.97 -1.91
C THR A 90 -3.40 6.54 -1.59
N SER A 91 -4.13 6.36 -0.48
CA SER A 91 -4.71 5.09 -0.03
C SER A 91 -5.58 4.43 -1.09
N ALA A 92 -6.62 5.13 -1.55
CA ALA A 92 -7.54 4.60 -2.56
C ALA A 92 -6.85 4.23 -3.88
N PRO A 93 -6.04 5.10 -4.53
CA PRO A 93 -5.40 4.75 -5.81
C PRO A 93 -4.38 3.62 -5.68
N VAL A 94 -3.53 3.60 -4.64
CA VAL A 94 -2.54 2.52 -4.46
C VAL A 94 -3.24 1.17 -4.20
N CYS A 95 -4.30 1.16 -3.38
CA CYS A 95 -5.07 -0.06 -3.16
C CYS A 95 -5.83 -0.51 -4.42
N ALA A 96 -6.36 0.43 -5.20
CA ALA A 96 -7.00 0.11 -6.48
C ALA A 96 -6.01 -0.56 -7.45
N MET A 97 -4.76 -0.07 -7.51
CA MET A 97 -3.71 -0.75 -8.28
C MET A 97 -3.43 -2.16 -7.74
N TYR A 98 -3.35 -2.34 -6.42
CA TYR A 98 -3.10 -3.64 -5.79
C TYR A 98 -4.20 -4.66 -6.10
N PHE A 99 -5.47 -4.27 -5.95
CA PHE A 99 -6.59 -5.15 -6.24
C PHE A 99 -6.70 -5.46 -7.74
N ASN A 100 -6.42 -4.51 -8.62
CA ASN A 100 -6.42 -4.76 -10.07
C ASN A 100 -5.27 -5.68 -10.48
N MET A 101 -4.07 -5.49 -9.93
CA MET A 101 -2.94 -6.40 -10.13
C MET A 101 -3.31 -7.82 -9.71
N ALA A 102 -3.95 -7.98 -8.54
CA ALA A 102 -4.43 -9.28 -8.06
C ALA A 102 -5.45 -9.91 -9.02
N LYS A 103 -6.43 -9.14 -9.52
CA LYS A 103 -7.40 -9.61 -10.54
C LYS A 103 -6.71 -10.04 -11.82
N MET A 104 -5.73 -9.27 -12.31
CA MET A 104 -4.97 -9.60 -13.52
C MET A 104 -4.16 -10.89 -13.37
N ARG A 105 -3.72 -11.22 -12.15
CA ARG A 105 -3.09 -12.50 -11.79
C ARG A 105 -4.09 -13.63 -11.51
N GLY A 106 -5.39 -13.39 -11.64
CA GLY A 106 -6.45 -14.39 -11.47
C GLY A 106 -6.86 -14.64 -10.01
N TYR A 107 -6.44 -13.78 -9.07
CA TYR A 107 -6.89 -13.89 -7.67
C TYR A 107 -8.31 -13.34 -7.48
N ASP A 108 -9.05 -14.02 -6.60
CA ASP A 108 -10.27 -13.46 -6.04
C ASP A 108 -9.91 -12.43 -4.96
N ILE A 109 -10.15 -11.15 -5.26
CA ILE A 109 -9.87 -10.06 -4.32
C ILE A 109 -10.65 -10.19 -3.02
N SER A 110 -11.76 -10.92 -2.98
CA SER A 110 -12.53 -11.13 -1.75
C SER A 110 -11.76 -11.93 -0.70
N GLN A 111 -10.73 -12.66 -1.11
CA GLN A 111 -9.87 -13.48 -0.24
C GLN A 111 -8.65 -12.74 0.29
N LEU A 112 -8.31 -11.58 -0.28
CA LEU A 112 -7.11 -10.84 0.10
C LEU A 112 -7.23 -10.26 1.50
N SER A 113 -6.20 -10.49 2.32
CA SER A 113 -6.06 -9.91 3.65
C SER A 113 -5.03 -8.79 3.60
N GLY A 114 -5.29 -7.71 4.31
CA GLY A 114 -4.35 -6.61 4.40
C GLY A 114 -4.88 -5.42 5.16
N THR A 115 -4.08 -4.36 5.16
CA THR A 115 -4.36 -3.11 5.89
C THR A 115 -3.90 -1.91 5.06
N THR A 116 -4.68 -0.85 5.06
CA THR A 116 -4.27 0.47 4.56
C THR A 116 -4.31 1.45 5.71
N GLN A 117 -3.37 2.39 5.79
CA GLN A 117 -3.35 3.37 6.87
C GLN A 117 -4.58 4.29 6.86
N ASN A 118 -4.89 4.97 5.74
CA ASN A 118 -6.11 5.75 5.46
C ASN A 118 -6.68 6.68 6.57
N ASP A 119 -5.92 6.97 7.63
CA ASP A 119 -6.35 7.79 8.76
C ASP A 119 -6.08 9.28 8.52
N ILE A 120 -7.15 10.02 8.29
CA ILE A 120 -7.10 11.46 8.01
C ILE A 120 -6.82 12.29 9.26
N LEU A 121 -7.24 11.83 10.44
CA LEU A 121 -7.11 12.62 11.66
C LEU A 121 -5.63 12.80 12.03
N THR A 122 -4.82 11.75 11.84
CA THR A 122 -3.37 11.84 12.07
C THR A 122 -2.69 12.88 11.17
N MET A 123 -3.16 13.05 9.93
CA MET A 123 -2.67 14.12 9.04
C MET A 123 -2.95 15.51 9.61
N THR A 124 -4.15 15.74 10.14
CA THR A 124 -4.56 17.07 10.62
C THR A 124 -3.74 17.60 11.79
N VAL A 125 -3.13 16.69 12.56
CA VAL A 125 -2.33 17.02 13.76
C VAL A 125 -0.83 17.09 13.45
N GLY A 126 -0.34 16.34 12.45
CA GLY A 126 1.10 16.12 12.25
C GLY A 126 1.69 16.57 10.91
N TYR A 127 0.90 16.72 9.83
CA TYR A 127 1.45 16.92 8.48
C TYR A 127 0.51 17.74 7.60
N ILE A 128 0.97 18.89 7.12
CA ILE A 128 0.20 19.73 6.19
C ILE A 128 1.07 20.06 4.98
N PRO A 129 0.62 19.65 3.78
CA PRO A 129 0.36 20.66 2.78
C PRO A 129 -1.04 20.44 2.16
N TYR A 130 -2.07 21.06 2.75
CA TYR A 130 -3.44 21.15 2.21
C TYR A 130 -3.55 21.89 0.87
N LYS A 131 -2.43 22.24 0.25
CA LYS A 131 -2.41 23.09 -0.95
C LYS A 131 -3.09 22.40 -2.14
N ASN A 132 -3.12 21.06 -2.16
CA ASN A 132 -3.54 20.28 -3.33
C ASN A 132 -4.91 19.62 -3.18
N CYS A 133 -5.42 19.40 -1.97
CA CYS A 133 -6.75 18.77 -1.77
C CYS A 133 -7.41 19.24 -0.46
N PRO A 134 -8.61 19.84 -0.52
CA PRO A 134 -9.37 20.22 0.67
C PRO A 134 -9.71 19.03 1.60
N PRO A 135 -9.66 19.20 2.94
CA PRO A 135 -9.88 18.12 3.90
C PRO A 135 -11.18 17.34 3.71
N ASN A 136 -12.28 18.02 3.34
CA ASN A 136 -13.57 17.40 3.10
C ASN A 136 -13.55 16.40 1.92
N HIS A 137 -12.71 16.64 0.91
CA HIS A 137 -12.58 15.72 -0.22
C HIS A 137 -11.75 14.50 0.14
N ILE A 138 -10.70 14.68 0.94
CA ILE A 138 -9.91 13.56 1.47
C ILE A 138 -10.79 12.69 2.38
N LEU A 139 -11.59 13.31 3.26
CA LEU A 139 -12.56 12.60 4.11
C LEU A 139 -13.55 11.78 3.32
N ARG A 140 -14.14 12.38 2.29
CA ARG A 140 -15.03 11.65 1.40
C ARG A 140 -14.32 10.47 0.75
N LEU A 141 -13.12 10.66 0.20
CA LEU A 141 -12.38 9.58 -0.46
C LEU A 141 -12.06 8.41 0.50
N ALA A 142 -11.65 8.70 1.73
CA ALA A 142 -11.39 7.67 2.73
C ALA A 142 -12.67 6.90 3.11
N CYS A 143 -13.79 7.61 3.29
CA CYS A 143 -15.09 6.98 3.55
C CYS A 143 -15.55 6.12 2.37
N ASP A 144 -15.44 6.63 1.13
CA ASP A 144 -15.80 5.89 -0.09
C ASP A 144 -14.95 4.61 -0.21
N PHE A 145 -13.65 4.67 0.13
CA PHE A 145 -12.78 3.49 0.14
C PHE A 145 -13.18 2.46 1.21
N ILE A 146 -13.53 2.93 2.42
CA ILE A 146 -14.06 2.07 3.49
C ILE A 146 -15.34 1.39 3.03
N GLU A 147 -16.31 2.15 2.50
CA GLU A 147 -17.61 1.65 2.03
C GLU A 147 -17.45 0.63 0.90
N TRP A 148 -16.59 0.95 -0.08
CA TRP A 148 -16.33 0.08 -1.21
C TRP A 148 -15.69 -1.24 -0.80
N THR A 149 -14.78 -1.25 0.17
CA THR A 149 -14.08 -2.49 0.58
C THR A 149 -14.96 -3.42 1.42
N VAL A 150 -15.35 -2.99 2.63
CA VAL A 150 -15.92 -3.87 3.65
C VAL A 150 -17.46 -3.90 3.62
N PRO A 151 -18.20 -2.79 3.74
CA PRO A 151 -19.66 -2.78 3.67
C PRO A 151 -20.23 -3.33 2.35
N MET A 152 -19.64 -2.95 1.21
CA MET A 152 -20.03 -3.48 -0.11
C MET A 152 -19.47 -4.87 -0.41
N LYS A 153 -18.63 -5.43 0.47
CA LYS A 153 -18.05 -6.78 0.39
C LYS A 153 -17.18 -7.04 -0.85
N ASN A 154 -16.57 -6.01 -1.44
CA ASN A 154 -15.62 -6.22 -2.54
C ASN A 154 -14.31 -6.85 -2.04
N VAL A 155 -13.84 -6.43 -0.85
CA VAL A 155 -12.61 -6.94 -0.21
C VAL A 155 -12.86 -7.08 1.30
N PRO A 156 -13.75 -8.00 1.74
CA PRO A 156 -14.30 -8.02 3.10
C PRO A 156 -13.28 -8.36 4.20
N LYS A 157 -12.09 -8.87 3.82
CA LYS A 157 -10.99 -9.19 4.74
C LYS A 157 -9.95 -8.07 4.85
N TRP A 158 -10.14 -6.97 4.12
CA TRP A 158 -9.26 -5.81 4.18
C TRP A 158 -9.58 -4.94 5.40
N HIS A 159 -8.55 -4.37 6.01
CA HIS A 159 -8.68 -3.35 7.05
C HIS A 159 -8.43 -1.99 6.39
N PRO A 160 -9.47 -1.23 6.02
CA PRO A 160 -9.32 -0.03 5.18
C PRO A 160 -8.84 1.21 5.94
N ILE A 161 -8.61 1.11 7.26
CA ILE A 161 -8.05 2.11 8.17
C ILE A 161 -7.50 1.39 9.40
#